data_AF-A0A3D0K0D5-F1
#
_entry.id   AF-A0A3D0K0D5-F1
#
_cell.length_a   1.000
_cell.length_b   1.000
_cell.length_c   1.000
_cell.angle_alpha   90.00
_cell.angle_beta   90.00
_cell.angle_gamma   90.00
#
_symmetry.space_group_name_H-M   'P 1'
#
loop_
_entity.id
_entity.type
_entity.pdbx_description
1 polymer ?
#
loop_
_entity_poly.entity_id
_entity_poly.type
_entity_poly.pdbx_seq_one_letter_code
_entity_poly.pdbx_strand_id
1 'polypeptide(L)'
;MNLVRQWLRDAVWIIVGYFVILEAALVAAILYWPRFRDNTPAIAKLVPFESLQNLMESIEISGYWPYLAVQQWFKGCSLFGLAAAAFLASGVVARDVDQKTIEFLLSRPVSRSRILLTRWVMVSLAVIMPAVLSSISAVWLSPLVDEQVAWTPLLVSTAFMSLFLLMLVTFTVMLSA
;
A
#
# COMPACT_ATOMS: atom_id res chain seq x y z
N MET A 1 -25.75 7.01 14.86
CA MET A 1 -24.44 6.34 14.67
C MET A 1 -23.77 6.96 13.44
N ASN A 2 -22.54 7.47 13.59
CA ASN A 2 -21.84 8.22 12.55
C ASN A 2 -21.34 7.24 11.46
N LEU A 3 -21.60 7.52 10.17
CA LEU A 3 -21.31 6.60 9.04
C LEU A 3 -19.83 6.13 9.04
N VAL A 4 -18.93 7.06 9.36
CA VAL A 4 -17.49 6.82 9.49
C VAL A 4 -17.17 5.75 10.55
N ARG A 5 -17.82 5.82 11.72
CA ARG A 5 -17.52 4.91 12.85
C ARG A 5 -17.99 3.48 12.56
N GLN A 6 -19.11 3.34 11.84
CA GLN A 6 -19.58 2.03 11.41
C GLN A 6 -18.62 1.41 10.40
N TRP A 7 -18.26 2.15 9.36
CA TRP A 7 -17.33 1.68 8.33
C TRP A 7 -15.96 1.31 8.91
N LEU A 8 -15.40 2.16 9.78
CA LEU A 8 -14.11 1.89 10.41
C LEU A 8 -14.11 0.61 11.23
N ARG A 9 -15.17 0.34 11.99
CA ARG A 9 -15.26 -0.89 12.80
C ARG A 9 -15.24 -2.14 11.93
N ASP A 10 -15.84 -2.09 10.74
CA ASP A 10 -15.91 -3.23 9.84
C ASP A 10 -14.60 -3.40 9.03
N ALA A 11 -13.89 -2.30 8.78
CA ALA A 11 -12.64 -2.28 8.02
C ALA A 11 -11.37 -2.41 8.89
N VAL A 12 -11.44 -2.14 10.19
CA VAL A 12 -10.25 -2.02 11.05
C VAL A 12 -9.36 -3.25 11.01
N TRP A 13 -9.94 -4.45 11.01
CA TRP A 13 -9.16 -5.69 10.98
C TRP A 13 -8.43 -5.90 9.66
N ILE A 14 -9.03 -5.46 8.55
CA ILE A 14 -8.38 -5.50 7.23
C ILE A 14 -7.25 -4.48 7.20
N ILE A 15 -7.47 -3.27 7.71
CA ILE A 15 -6.45 -2.20 7.77
C ILE A 15 -5.26 -2.63 8.62
N VAL A 16 -5.52 -3.16 9.81
CA VAL A 16 -4.49 -3.66 10.72
C VAL A 16 -3.75 -4.84 10.10
N GLY A 17 -4.47 -5.81 9.54
CA GLY A 17 -3.85 -6.95 8.86
C GLY A 17 -2.96 -6.53 7.69
N TYR A 18 -3.44 -5.60 6.86
CA TYR A 18 -2.67 -5.02 5.77
C TYR A 18 -1.40 -4.31 6.26
N PHE A 19 -1.52 -3.45 7.28
CA PHE A 19 -0.37 -2.78 7.87
C PHE A 19 0.65 -3.78 8.42
N VAL A 20 0.21 -4.78 9.18
CA VAL A 20 1.09 -5.80 9.78
C VAL A 20 1.82 -6.61 8.71
N ILE A 21 1.14 -7.04 7.65
CA ILE A 21 1.77 -7.80 6.56
C ILE A 21 2.79 -6.93 5.82
N LEU A 22 2.42 -5.69 5.50
CA LEU A 22 3.31 -4.76 4.81
C LEU A 22 4.55 -4.46 5.65
N GLU A 23 4.37 -4.20 6.93
CA GLU A 23 5.46 -3.90 7.86
C GLU A 23 6.36 -5.11 8.09
N ALA A 24 5.79 -6.30 8.26
CA ALA A 24 6.57 -7.53 8.39
C ALA A 24 7.40 -7.79 7.13
N ALA A 25 6.85 -7.56 5.94
CA ALA A 25 7.56 -7.69 4.68
C ALA A 25 8.70 -6.67 4.56
N LEU A 26 8.48 -5.41 4.96
CA LEU A 26 9.50 -4.37 5.00
C LEU A 26 10.64 -4.73 5.96
N VAL A 27 10.31 -5.06 7.22
CA VAL A 27 11.31 -5.44 8.23
C VAL A 27 12.14 -6.62 7.75
N ALA A 28 11.50 -7.66 7.21
CA ALA A 28 12.19 -8.81 6.64
C ALA A 28 13.11 -8.42 5.47
N ALA A 29 12.65 -7.52 4.59
CA ALA A 29 13.46 -7.03 3.48
C ALA A 29 14.69 -6.23 3.95
N ILE A 30 14.53 -5.35 4.95
CA ILE A 30 15.65 -4.57 5.51
C ILE A 30 16.67 -5.51 6.15
N LEU A 31 16.24 -6.42 7.02
CA LEU A 31 17.15 -7.37 7.68
C LEU A 31 17.83 -8.34 6.71
N TYR A 32 17.22 -8.59 5.55
CA TYR A 32 17.80 -9.42 4.51
C TYR A 32 18.85 -8.68 3.64
N TRP A 33 18.91 -7.34 3.71
CA TRP A 33 19.81 -6.53 2.89
C TRP A 33 21.27 -7.00 2.89
N PRO A 34 21.93 -7.25 4.04
CA PRO A 34 23.35 -7.63 4.05
C PRO A 34 23.60 -8.92 3.27
N ARG A 35 22.72 -9.92 3.46
CA ARG A 35 22.80 -11.19 2.73
C ARG A 35 22.53 -11.01 1.25
N PHE A 36 21.62 -10.10 0.88
CA PHE A 36 21.35 -9.80 -0.51
C PHE A 36 22.58 -9.15 -1.18
N ARG A 37 23.15 -8.13 -0.53
CA ARG A 37 24.33 -7.39 -0.99
C ARG A 37 25.49 -8.34 -1.31
N ASP A 38 25.84 -9.22 -0.37
CA ASP A 38 26.95 -10.17 -0.52
C ASP A 38 26.74 -11.18 -1.66
N ASN A 39 25.49 -11.49 -1.99
CA ASN A 39 25.12 -12.49 -3.01
C ASN A 39 24.67 -11.88 -4.35
N THR A 40 24.69 -10.56 -4.49
CA THR A 40 24.22 -9.84 -5.70
C THR A 40 24.81 -10.41 -7.01
N PRO A 41 26.13 -10.70 -7.11
CA PRO A 41 26.71 -11.23 -8.35
C PRO A 41 26.25 -12.65 -8.70
N ALA A 42 25.88 -13.45 -7.69
CA ALA A 42 25.34 -14.79 -7.90
C ALA A 42 23.87 -14.72 -8.33
N ILE A 43 23.09 -13.80 -7.74
CA ILE A 43 21.69 -13.57 -8.06
C ILE A 43 21.55 -13.02 -9.49
N ALA A 44 22.40 -12.07 -9.89
CA ALA A 44 22.36 -11.46 -11.22
C ALA A 44 22.49 -12.49 -12.36
N LYS A 45 23.30 -13.55 -12.17
CA LYS A 45 23.48 -14.65 -13.14
C LYS A 45 22.24 -15.52 -13.34
N LEU A 46 21.32 -15.51 -12.38
CA LEU A 46 20.09 -16.30 -12.42
C LEU A 46 18.91 -15.52 -13.03
N VAL A 47 19.08 -14.22 -13.32
CA VAL A 47 18.01 -13.35 -13.82
C VAL A 47 17.95 -13.44 -15.35
N PRO A 48 16.85 -13.97 -15.93
CA PRO A 48 16.76 -14.23 -17.37
C PRO A 48 16.34 -13.00 -18.21
N PHE A 49 15.85 -11.92 -17.57
CA PHE A 49 15.27 -10.77 -18.26
C PHE A 49 16.15 -9.52 -18.14
N GLU A 50 16.36 -8.82 -19.26
CA GLU A 50 17.18 -7.59 -19.34
C GLU A 50 16.70 -6.49 -18.38
N SER A 51 15.40 -6.31 -18.23
CA SER A 51 14.83 -5.31 -17.31
C SER A 51 15.20 -5.56 -15.84
N LEU A 52 15.28 -6.82 -15.43
CA LEU A 52 15.70 -7.19 -14.09
C LEU A 52 17.22 -7.17 -13.95
N GLN A 53 17.98 -7.40 -15.02
CA GLN A 53 19.43 -7.23 -15.03
C GLN A 53 19.80 -5.75 -14.81
N ASN A 54 19.16 -4.82 -15.53
CA ASN A 54 19.34 -3.37 -15.33
C ASN A 54 19.00 -2.94 -13.89
N LEU A 55 18.00 -3.57 -13.28
CA LEU A 55 17.67 -3.35 -11.88
C LEU A 55 18.78 -3.85 -10.94
N MET A 56 19.33 -5.04 -11.20
CA MET A 56 20.44 -5.60 -10.41
C MET A 56 21.70 -4.73 -10.54
N GLU A 57 22.03 -4.27 -11.74
CA GLU A 57 23.13 -3.33 -11.96
C GLU A 57 22.91 -2.02 -11.19
N SER A 58 21.67 -1.49 -11.20
CA SER A 58 21.34 -0.31 -10.40
C SER A 58 21.55 -0.53 -8.91
N ILE A 59 21.22 -1.72 -8.38
CA ILE A 59 21.47 -2.07 -6.97
C ILE A 59 22.97 -2.22 -6.69
N GLU A 60 23.74 -2.78 -7.62
CA GLU A 60 25.19 -2.91 -7.49
C GLU A 60 25.88 -1.54 -7.47
N ILE A 61 25.42 -0.60 -8.31
CA ILE A 61 26.00 0.75 -8.44
C ILE A 61 25.50 1.70 -7.34
N SER A 62 24.20 1.72 -7.07
CA SER A 62 23.55 2.69 -6.17
C SER A 62 23.21 2.11 -4.78
N GLY A 63 23.47 0.83 -4.55
CA GLY A 63 23.40 0.19 -3.24
C GLY A 63 21.98 0.01 -2.71
N TYR A 64 21.77 0.40 -1.46
CA TYR A 64 20.58 0.07 -0.68
C TYR A 64 19.29 0.70 -1.20
N TRP A 65 19.35 1.92 -1.76
CA TRP A 65 18.15 2.66 -2.14
C TRP A 65 17.30 1.97 -3.22
N PRO A 66 17.83 1.55 -4.38
CA PRO A 66 17.05 0.81 -5.38
C PRO A 66 16.50 -0.51 -4.84
N TYR A 67 17.26 -1.21 -3.98
CA TYR A 67 16.79 -2.43 -3.34
C TYR A 67 15.57 -2.17 -2.45
N LEU A 68 15.67 -1.21 -1.54
CA LEU A 68 14.56 -0.81 -0.68
C LEU A 68 13.37 -0.37 -1.51
N ALA A 69 13.61 0.38 -2.60
CA ALA A 69 12.54 0.88 -3.43
C ALA A 69 11.73 -0.23 -4.10
N VAL A 70 12.42 -1.28 -4.55
CA VAL A 70 11.80 -2.47 -5.13
C VAL A 70 11.03 -3.25 -4.08
N GLN A 71 11.60 -3.45 -2.89
CA GLN A 71 10.93 -4.24 -1.86
C GLN A 71 9.71 -3.52 -1.30
N GLN A 72 9.84 -2.22 -0.98
CA GLN A 72 8.76 -1.47 -0.35
C GLN A 72 7.69 -1.04 -1.34
N TRP A 73 8.03 -0.33 -2.43
CA TRP A 73 7.00 0.23 -3.31
C TRP A 73 6.63 -0.73 -4.45
N PHE A 74 7.62 -1.32 -5.13
CA PHE A 74 7.32 -2.18 -6.29
C PHE A 74 6.73 -3.53 -5.91
N LYS A 75 7.14 -4.15 -4.80
CA LYS A 75 6.60 -5.44 -4.33
C LYS A 75 5.58 -5.26 -3.21
N GLY A 76 5.97 -4.62 -2.11
CA GLY A 76 5.14 -4.50 -0.90
C GLY A 76 3.85 -3.73 -1.17
N CYS A 77 3.96 -2.41 -1.32
CA CYS A 77 2.82 -1.52 -1.50
C CYS A 77 2.02 -1.84 -2.77
N SER A 78 2.64 -2.33 -3.85
CA SER A 78 1.90 -2.60 -5.09
C SER A 78 1.03 -3.83 -4.95
N LEU A 79 1.57 -4.92 -4.40
CA LEU A 79 0.87 -6.17 -4.26
C LEU A 79 -0.16 -6.09 -3.13
N PHE A 80 0.30 -5.70 -1.94
CA PHE A 80 -0.56 -5.65 -0.76
C PHE A 80 -1.52 -4.46 -0.82
N GLY A 81 -1.08 -3.32 -1.34
CA GLY A 81 -1.96 -2.15 -1.53
C GLY A 81 -3.00 -2.37 -2.62
N LEU A 82 -2.68 -3.07 -3.72
CA LEU A 82 -3.69 -3.48 -4.71
C LEU A 82 -4.72 -4.44 -4.09
N ALA A 83 -4.26 -5.44 -3.34
CA ALA A 83 -5.16 -6.37 -2.65
C ALA A 83 -6.06 -5.62 -1.65
N ALA A 84 -5.49 -4.73 -0.84
CA ALA A 84 -6.25 -3.90 0.10
C ALA A 84 -7.27 -3.00 -0.62
N ALA A 85 -6.86 -2.35 -1.72
CA ALA A 85 -7.75 -1.54 -2.54
C ALA A 85 -8.91 -2.38 -3.10
N ALA A 86 -8.62 -3.56 -3.66
CA ALA A 86 -9.64 -4.46 -4.19
C ALA A 86 -10.64 -4.91 -3.11
N PHE A 87 -10.16 -5.37 -1.95
CA PHE A 87 -11.04 -5.84 -0.87
C PHE A 87 -11.84 -4.73 -0.20
N LEU A 88 -11.23 -3.57 0.05
CA LEU A 88 -11.89 -2.46 0.74
C LEU A 88 -12.83 -1.69 -0.20
N ALA A 89 -12.48 -1.54 -1.49
CA ALA A 89 -13.28 -0.79 -2.45
C ALA A 89 -14.43 -1.59 -3.06
N SER A 90 -14.27 -2.90 -3.32
CA SER A 90 -15.33 -3.74 -3.91
C SER A 90 -16.60 -3.82 -3.05
N GLY A 91 -16.45 -3.75 -1.72
CA GLY A 91 -17.56 -3.77 -0.77
C GLY A 91 -18.19 -2.41 -0.48
N VAL A 92 -17.78 -1.32 -1.14
CA VAL A 92 -18.23 0.05 -0.81
C VAL A 92 -19.69 0.30 -1.15
N VAL A 93 -20.17 -0.29 -2.24
CA VAL A 93 -21.56 -0.12 -2.72
C VAL A 93 -22.32 -1.44 -2.63
N ALA A 94 -21.71 -2.55 -3.05
CA ALA A 94 -22.35 -3.86 -3.10
C ALA A 94 -22.85 -4.37 -1.73
N ARG A 95 -22.11 -4.12 -0.64
CA ARG A 95 -22.50 -4.60 0.71
C ARG A 95 -23.84 -4.06 1.20
N ASP A 96 -24.18 -2.81 0.86
CA ASP A 96 -25.45 -2.22 1.32
C ASP A 96 -26.66 -2.80 0.58
N VAL A 97 -26.45 -3.18 -0.68
CA VAL A 97 -27.47 -3.86 -1.48
C VAL A 97 -27.69 -5.26 -0.90
N ASP A 98 -26.61 -6.00 -0.66
CA ASP A 98 -26.68 -7.36 -0.11
C ASP A 98 -27.28 -7.41 1.29
N GLN A 99 -26.96 -6.44 2.15
CA GLN A 99 -27.46 -6.37 3.52
C GLN A 99 -28.86 -5.76 3.64
N LYS A 100 -29.48 -5.35 2.52
CA LYS A 100 -30.78 -4.63 2.48
C LYS A 100 -30.81 -3.38 3.38
N THR A 101 -29.64 -2.77 3.63
CA THR A 101 -29.51 -1.57 4.46
C THR A 101 -29.63 -0.28 3.66
N ILE A 102 -29.68 -0.38 2.33
CA ILE A 102 -29.78 0.78 1.43
C ILE A 102 -31.06 1.59 1.68
N GLU A 103 -32.18 0.93 2.03
CA GLU A 103 -33.46 1.58 2.33
C GLU A 103 -33.37 2.44 3.61
N PHE A 104 -32.61 1.98 4.61
CA PHE A 104 -32.34 2.74 5.84
C PHE A 104 -31.37 3.90 5.62
N LEU A 105 -30.50 3.81 4.62
CA LEU A 105 -29.60 4.88 4.22
C LEU A 105 -30.32 5.97 3.43
N LEU A 106 -31.23 5.56 2.53
CA LEU A 106 -32.03 6.46 1.71
C LEU A 106 -33.19 7.14 2.46
N SER A 107 -33.65 6.55 3.56
CA SER A 107 -34.65 7.19 4.43
C SER A 107 -34.11 8.38 5.23
N ARG A 108 -32.78 8.55 5.28
CA ARG A 108 -32.14 9.72 5.88
C ARG A 108 -31.96 10.82 4.84
N PRO A 109 -32.13 12.10 5.21
CA PRO A 109 -31.95 13.24 4.30
C PRO A 109 -30.46 13.52 4.06
N VAL A 110 -29.73 12.55 3.50
CA VAL A 110 -28.31 12.66 3.16
C VAL A 110 -28.17 12.51 1.65
N SER A 111 -27.45 13.44 1.01
CA SER A 111 -27.23 13.36 -0.44
C SER A 111 -26.37 12.15 -0.80
N ARG A 112 -26.71 11.48 -1.91
CA ARG A 112 -25.99 10.30 -2.42
C ARG A 112 -24.50 10.59 -2.67
N SER A 113 -24.20 11.76 -3.24
CA SER A 113 -22.83 12.21 -3.47
C SER A 113 -22.02 12.35 -2.18
N ARG A 114 -22.64 12.77 -1.07
CA ARG A 114 -21.97 12.88 0.23
C ARG A 114 -21.64 11.50 0.80
N ILE A 115 -22.52 10.51 0.60
CA ILE A 115 -22.27 9.13 1.04
C ILE A 115 -21.10 8.53 0.25
N LEU A 116 -21.14 8.62 -1.08
CA LEU A 116 -20.08 8.12 -1.95
C LEU A 116 -18.73 8.79 -1.66
N LEU A 117 -18.70 10.12 -1.54
CA LEU A 117 -17.47 10.85 -1.26
C LEU A 117 -16.91 10.50 0.13
N THR A 118 -17.76 10.38 1.15
CA THR A 118 -17.31 9.97 2.48
C THR A 118 -16.66 8.58 2.43
N ARG A 119 -17.29 7.61 1.75
CA ARG A 119 -16.74 6.25 1.65
C ARG A 119 -15.47 6.20 0.82
N TRP A 120 -15.42 6.92 -0.30
CA TRP A 120 -14.21 7.05 -1.10
C TRP A 120 -13.06 7.60 -0.28
N VAL A 121 -13.27 8.68 0.49
CA VAL A 121 -12.23 9.22 1.40
C VAL A 121 -11.79 8.19 2.43
N MET A 122 -12.73 7.47 3.05
CA MET A 122 -12.40 6.47 4.07
C MET A 122 -11.58 5.31 3.51
N VAL A 123 -11.95 4.78 2.34
CA VAL A 123 -11.21 3.69 1.67
C VAL A 123 -9.84 4.17 1.23
N SER A 124 -9.76 5.36 0.64
CA SER A 124 -8.49 5.96 0.23
C SER A 124 -7.53 6.12 1.41
N LEU A 125 -8.00 6.64 2.55
CA LEU A 125 -7.19 6.75 3.76
C LEU A 125 -6.78 5.38 4.29
N ALA A 126 -7.68 4.40 4.28
CA ALA A 126 -7.40 3.05 4.77
C ALA A 126 -6.34 2.29 3.95
N VAL A 127 -6.22 2.60 2.67
CA VAL A 127 -5.20 2.00 1.78
C VAL A 127 -3.89 2.80 1.83
N ILE A 128 -3.96 4.14 1.88
CA ILE A 128 -2.78 5.01 1.83
C ILE A 128 -2.06 5.04 3.17
N MET A 129 -2.78 5.14 4.30
CA MET A 129 -2.15 5.33 5.61
C MET A 129 -1.18 4.21 5.98
N PRO A 130 -1.49 2.91 5.81
CA PRO A 130 -0.53 1.85 6.08
C PRO A 130 0.72 1.93 5.20
N ALA A 131 0.56 2.27 3.91
CA ALA A 131 1.69 2.42 2.99
C ALA A 131 2.61 3.57 3.40
N VAL A 132 2.03 4.72 3.81
CA VAL A 132 2.79 5.86 4.31
C VAL A 132 3.50 5.54 5.62
N LEU A 133 2.79 4.95 6.58
CA LEU A 133 3.35 4.62 7.90
C LEU A 133 4.48 3.60 7.78
N SER A 134 4.31 2.56 6.97
CA SER A 134 5.36 1.57 6.71
C SER A 134 6.53 2.18 5.93
N SER A 135 6.27 3.07 4.97
CA SER A 135 7.37 3.76 4.29
C SER A 135 8.17 4.65 5.25
N ILE A 136 7.52 5.34 6.20
CA ILE A 136 8.21 6.15 7.21
C ILE A 136 9.01 5.27 8.18
N SER A 137 8.50 4.09 8.56
CA SER A 137 9.22 3.18 9.46
C SER A 137 10.55 2.71 8.86
N ALA A 138 10.67 2.64 7.53
CA ALA A 138 11.92 2.34 6.85
C ALA A 138 13.08 3.27 7.25
N VAL A 139 12.82 4.56 7.52
CA VAL A 139 13.87 5.51 7.97
C VAL A 139 14.44 5.10 9.32
N TRP A 140 13.59 4.61 10.22
CA TRP A 140 13.96 4.22 11.57
C TRP A 140 14.58 2.81 11.63
N LEU A 141 14.21 1.94 10.67
CA LEU A 141 14.67 0.56 10.60
C LEU A 141 15.99 0.41 9.83
N SER A 142 16.26 1.26 8.83
CA SER A 142 17.46 1.16 7.99
C SER A 142 18.79 1.24 8.76
N PRO A 143 18.92 2.02 9.85
CA PRO A 143 20.13 2.02 10.67
C PRO A 143 20.47 0.67 11.32
N LEU A 144 19.53 -0.29 11.38
CA LEU A 144 19.79 -1.64 11.88
C LEU A 144 20.73 -2.47 10.98
N VAL A 145 20.93 -2.03 9.74
CA VAL A 145 21.81 -2.68 8.75
C VAL A 145 22.90 -1.75 8.26
N ASP A 146 23.25 -0.74 9.07
CA ASP A 146 24.28 0.28 8.78
C ASP A 146 23.99 1.12 7.52
N GLU A 147 22.73 1.22 7.11
CA GLU A 147 22.29 2.00 5.96
C GLU A 147 21.40 3.18 6.38
N GLN A 148 21.33 4.20 5.53
CA GLN A 148 20.46 5.36 5.76
C GLN A 148 19.60 5.64 4.54
N VAL A 149 18.38 6.12 4.81
CA VAL A 149 17.43 6.50 3.77
C VAL A 149 17.22 8.00 3.81
N ALA A 150 17.46 8.65 2.68
CA ALA A 150 17.14 10.06 2.53
C ALA A 150 15.62 10.28 2.52
N TRP A 151 15.17 11.31 3.23
CA TRP A 151 13.75 11.65 3.32
C TRP A 151 13.12 12.02 1.97
N THR A 152 13.83 12.82 1.16
CA THR A 152 13.30 13.32 -0.11
C THR A 152 12.87 12.20 -1.06
N PRO A 153 13.75 11.24 -1.44
CA PRO A 153 13.35 10.19 -2.37
C PRO A 153 12.28 9.27 -1.76
N LEU A 154 12.32 9.01 -0.45
CA LEU A 154 11.29 8.26 0.25
C LEU A 154 9.91 8.92 0.16
N LEU A 155 9.82 10.22 0.43
CA LEU A 155 8.56 10.97 0.36
C LEU A 155 8.03 11.04 -1.06
N VAL A 156 8.90 11.23 -2.06
CA VAL A 156 8.50 11.26 -3.48
C VAL A 156 7.98 9.89 -3.93
N SER A 157 8.70 8.80 -3.62
CA SER A 157 8.25 7.44 -3.94
C SER A 157 6.95 7.08 -3.24
N THR A 158 6.80 7.48 -1.98
CA THR A 158 5.56 7.27 -1.21
C THR A 158 4.39 8.07 -1.77
N ALA A 159 4.62 9.32 -2.19
CA ALA A 159 3.60 10.16 -2.82
C ALA A 159 3.15 9.56 -4.15
N PHE A 160 4.10 9.16 -5.01
CA PHE A 160 3.80 8.49 -6.26
C PHE A 160 2.98 7.21 -6.02
N MET A 161 3.39 6.40 -5.05
CA MET A 161 2.68 5.17 -4.72
C MET A 161 1.28 5.42 -4.17
N SER A 162 1.12 6.47 -3.36
CA SER A 162 -0.19 6.86 -2.83
C SER A 162 -1.13 7.29 -3.96
N LEU A 163 -0.63 8.02 -4.96
CA LEU A 163 -1.40 8.38 -6.15
C LEU A 163 -1.79 7.15 -6.97
N PHE A 164 -0.89 6.20 -7.13
CA PHE A 164 -1.18 4.93 -7.81
C PHE A 164 -2.29 4.14 -7.09
N LEU A 165 -2.21 4.00 -5.76
CA LEU A 165 -3.24 3.35 -4.96
C LEU A 165 -4.57 4.11 -5.00
N LEU A 166 -4.53 5.45 -4.99
CA LEU A 166 -5.71 6.29 -5.11
C LEU A 166 -6.40 6.11 -6.47
N MET A 167 -5.64 5.98 -7.54
CA MET A 167 -6.15 5.66 -8.88
C MET A 167 -6.91 4.33 -8.85
N LEU A 168 -6.34 3.28 -8.24
CA LEU A 168 -6.96 1.96 -8.13
C LEU A 168 -8.25 1.98 -7.30
N VAL A 169 -8.23 2.67 -6.14
CA VAL A 169 -9.42 2.84 -5.30
C VAL A 169 -10.50 3.58 -6.08
N THR A 170 -10.15 4.67 -6.75
CA THR A 170 -11.11 5.47 -7.53
C THR A 170 -11.74 4.64 -8.64
N PHE A 171 -10.92 3.92 -9.41
CA PHE A 171 -11.40 3.04 -10.48
C PHE A 171 -12.35 1.95 -9.95
N THR A 172 -11.98 1.31 -8.84
CA THR A 172 -12.80 0.24 -8.26
C THR A 172 -14.12 0.77 -7.70
N VAL A 173 -14.09 1.94 -7.02
CA VAL A 173 -15.31 2.58 -6.50
C VAL A 173 -16.22 3.00 -7.66
N MET A 174 -15.68 3.58 -8.73
CA MET A 174 -16.46 3.98 -9.91
C MET A 174 -17.13 2.81 -10.62
N LEU A 175 -16.45 1.66 -10.73
CA LEU A 175 -17.05 0.45 -11.32
C LEU A 175 -18.07 -0.23 -10.41
N SER A 176 -18.02 0.03 -9.10
CA SER A 176 -18.94 -0.54 -8.12
C SER A 176 -20.24 0.26 -7.92
N ALA A 177 -20.26 1.52 -8.36
CA ALA A 177 -21.36 2.48 -8.17
C ALA A 177 -22.37 2.46 -9.33
#